data_AF-A0A934X762-F1
#
_entry.id   AF-A0A934X762-F1
#
_cell.length_a   1.000
_cell.length_b   1.000
_cell.length_c   1.000
_cell.angle_alpha   90.00
_cell.angle_beta   90.00
_cell.angle_gamma   90.00
#
_symmetry.space_group_name_H-M   'P 1'
#
loop_
_entity.id
_entity.type
_entity.pdbx_description
1 polymer ?
#
loop_
_entity_poly.entity_id
_entity_poly.type
_entity_poly.pdbx_seq_one_letter_code
_entity_poly.pdbx_strand_id
1 'polypeptide(L)'
;MSDTTPPDLDIVIFGATGFVGRLTAAYLAEQAPAGVRIALAGRNHERLEEVRAGLPDAAAEWEIIVADASEPVTLAALAARTRVVATTVGPYVRLGMPLVEACAIAGTHYCDLTGEVLFVRQSADTWHETARETGARIVHSCGFDSIPSDLGVLVTADTVAADGAGELTETVLSVVSMRGGVSGGTIDSMRQQAILMRADAAVRAIVADPYGLSPDRPAEPRSRGAEAGAEADAGAGAGAGAGRGAS
;
A
#
# COMPACT_ATOMS: atom_id res chain seq x y z
N MET A 1 12.51 -2.15 -30.33
CA MET A 1 11.60 -1.00 -30.18
C MET A 1 10.20 -1.54 -30.32
N SER A 2 9.53 -1.79 -29.19
CA SER A 2 8.15 -2.26 -29.21
C SER A 2 7.26 -1.09 -29.57
N ASP A 3 6.53 -1.22 -30.68
CA ASP A 3 5.49 -0.28 -31.12
C ASP A 3 4.35 -0.36 -30.11
N THR A 4 4.45 0.44 -29.05
CA THR A 4 3.51 0.41 -27.93
C THR A 4 2.61 1.60 -28.10
N THR A 5 1.39 1.36 -28.58
CA THR A 5 0.34 2.39 -28.68
C THR A 5 0.22 3.07 -27.31
N PRO A 6 0.26 4.41 -27.25
CA PRO A 6 0.12 5.12 -25.98
C PRO A 6 -1.22 4.79 -25.31
N PRO A 7 -1.27 4.73 -23.96
CA PRO A 7 -2.48 4.36 -23.24
C PRO A 7 -3.65 5.28 -23.58
N ASP A 8 -4.83 4.69 -23.78
CA ASP A 8 -6.05 5.41 -24.12
C ASP A 8 -6.82 5.92 -22.90
N LEU A 9 -6.41 5.52 -21.69
CA LEU A 9 -6.94 5.99 -20.41
C LEU A 9 -5.86 6.60 -19.52
N ASP A 10 -6.19 7.69 -18.85
CA ASP A 10 -5.29 8.37 -17.91
C ASP A 10 -5.39 7.76 -16.51
N ILE A 11 -6.61 7.53 -16.03
CA ILE A 11 -6.88 7.01 -14.69
C ILE A 11 -7.97 5.94 -14.76
N VAL A 12 -7.72 4.79 -14.15
CA VAL A 12 -8.76 3.79 -13.90
C VAL A 12 -8.92 3.59 -12.41
N ILE A 13 -10.15 3.71 -11.91
CA ILE A 13 -10.50 3.39 -10.52
C ILE A 13 -10.93 1.92 -10.46
N PHE A 14 -10.04 1.02 -10.02
CA PHE A 14 -10.38 -0.38 -9.83
C PHE A 14 -10.98 -0.62 -8.44
N GLY A 15 -12.17 -1.20 -8.37
CA GLY A 15 -12.97 -1.27 -7.14
C GLY A 15 -13.91 -0.09 -6.96
N ALA A 16 -14.35 0.54 -8.06
CA ALA A 16 -15.19 1.75 -8.02
C ALA A 16 -16.54 1.55 -7.30
N THR A 17 -17.04 0.31 -7.21
CA THR A 17 -18.24 -0.05 -6.45
C THR A 17 -18.01 -0.20 -4.94
N GLY A 18 -16.77 -0.02 -4.47
CA GLY A 18 -16.41 -0.01 -3.05
C GLY A 18 -16.77 1.31 -2.37
N PHE A 19 -16.66 1.35 -1.05
CA PHE A 19 -16.89 2.59 -0.30
C PHE A 19 -15.89 3.69 -0.69
N VAL A 20 -14.60 3.39 -0.61
CA VAL A 20 -13.55 4.34 -0.99
C VAL A 20 -13.57 4.61 -2.50
N GLY A 21 -13.75 3.58 -3.33
CA GLY A 21 -13.85 3.73 -4.78
C GLY A 21 -14.94 4.74 -5.22
N ARG A 22 -16.11 4.73 -4.57
CA ARG A 22 -17.16 5.72 -4.82
C ARG A 22 -16.74 7.14 -4.44
N LEU A 23 -16.09 7.31 -3.28
CA LEU A 23 -15.59 8.62 -2.83
C LEU A 23 -14.51 9.16 -3.77
N THR A 24 -13.59 8.30 -4.21
CA THR A 24 -12.55 8.64 -5.18
C THR A 24 -13.16 9.03 -6.53
N ALA A 25 -14.18 8.28 -7.00
CA ALA A 25 -14.88 8.60 -8.24
C ALA A 25 -15.58 9.97 -8.16
N ALA A 26 -16.29 10.25 -7.05
CA ALA A 26 -16.93 11.55 -6.82
C ALA A 26 -15.92 12.70 -6.80
N TYR A 27 -14.83 12.52 -6.06
CA TYR A 27 -13.76 13.52 -5.99
C TYR A 27 -13.15 13.81 -7.38
N LEU A 28 -12.83 12.77 -8.16
CA LEU A 28 -12.30 12.97 -9.50
C LEU A 28 -13.31 13.61 -10.45
N ALA A 29 -14.60 13.29 -10.33
CA ALA A 29 -15.64 13.90 -11.16
C ALA A 29 -15.79 15.41 -10.91
N GLU A 30 -15.50 15.85 -9.68
CA GLU A 30 -15.54 17.27 -9.30
C GLU A 30 -14.23 18.01 -9.59
N GLN A 31 -13.08 17.35 -9.43
CA GLN A 31 -11.78 18.02 -9.34
C GLN A 31 -10.83 17.70 -10.50
N ALA A 32 -11.09 16.67 -11.30
CA ALA A 32 -10.20 16.34 -12.42
C ALA A 32 -10.22 17.46 -13.47
N PRO A 33 -9.05 17.87 -14.00
CA PRO A 33 -8.99 18.78 -15.12
C PRO A 33 -9.78 18.27 -16.33
N ALA A 34 -10.35 19.19 -17.11
CA ALA A 34 -11.01 18.83 -18.36
C ALA A 34 -10.04 18.07 -19.30
N GLY A 35 -10.55 17.00 -19.93
CA GLY A 35 -9.78 16.18 -20.87
C GLY A 35 -9.04 15.00 -20.26
N VAL A 36 -9.03 14.83 -18.93
CA VAL A 36 -8.52 13.60 -18.30
C VAL A 36 -9.47 12.43 -18.61
N ARG A 37 -8.94 11.35 -19.20
CA ARG A 37 -9.72 10.17 -19.59
C ARG A 37 -9.81 9.18 -18.43
N ILE A 38 -10.98 9.08 -17.82
CA ILE A 38 -11.20 8.30 -16.60
C ILE A 38 -12.16 7.13 -16.87
N ALA A 39 -11.86 5.97 -16.30
CA ALA A 39 -12.76 4.82 -16.32
C ALA A 39 -13.02 4.26 -14.91
N LEU A 40 -14.22 3.68 -14.74
CA LEU A 40 -14.63 2.95 -13.53
C LEU A 40 -14.48 1.45 -13.79
N ALA A 41 -13.73 0.76 -12.94
CA ALA A 41 -13.49 -0.67 -13.08
C ALA A 41 -13.95 -1.48 -11.87
N GLY A 42 -14.46 -2.67 -12.14
CA GLY A 42 -14.93 -3.62 -11.13
C GLY A 42 -15.62 -4.83 -11.76
N ARG A 43 -16.09 -5.75 -10.92
CA ARG A 43 -16.59 -7.06 -11.37
C ARG A 43 -18.04 -7.07 -11.85
N ASN A 44 -18.82 -6.06 -11.47
CA ASN A 44 -20.25 -6.02 -11.73
C ASN A 44 -20.58 -4.75 -12.52
N HIS A 45 -20.95 -4.94 -13.78
CA HIS A 45 -21.28 -3.85 -14.71
C HIS A 45 -22.43 -2.98 -14.22
N GLU A 46 -23.55 -3.59 -13.80
CA GLU A 46 -24.76 -2.89 -13.33
C GLU A 46 -24.43 -1.96 -12.16
N ARG A 47 -23.63 -2.43 -11.18
CA ARG A 47 -23.20 -1.62 -10.05
C ARG A 47 -22.23 -0.50 -10.44
N LEU A 48 -21.45 -0.67 -11.50
CA LEU A 48 -20.60 0.40 -12.04
C LEU A 48 -21.46 1.47 -12.74
N GLU A 49 -22.51 1.05 -13.45
CA GLU A 49 -23.50 1.97 -14.04
C GLU A 49 -24.23 2.77 -12.96
N GLU A 50 -24.66 2.12 -11.88
CA GLU A 50 -25.27 2.79 -10.71
C GLU A 50 -24.32 3.83 -10.10
N VAL A 51 -23.04 3.47 -9.93
CA VAL A 51 -22.03 4.43 -9.44
C VAL A 51 -21.91 5.60 -10.41
N ARG A 52 -21.71 5.34 -11.71
CA ARG A 52 -21.57 6.39 -12.72
C ARG A 52 -22.77 7.33 -12.78
N ALA A 53 -23.99 6.78 -12.71
CA ALA A 53 -25.22 7.55 -12.72
C ALA A 53 -25.41 8.44 -11.47
N GLY A 54 -24.73 8.11 -10.37
CA GLY A 54 -24.72 8.92 -9.15
C GLY A 54 -23.61 9.97 -9.07
N LEU A 55 -22.74 10.06 -10.08
CA LEU A 55 -21.65 11.05 -10.15
C LEU A 55 -22.10 12.33 -10.87
N PRO A 56 -21.36 13.45 -10.69
CA PRO A 56 -21.55 14.66 -11.50
C PRO A 56 -21.52 14.39 -13.01
N ASP A 57 -22.18 15.25 -13.80
CA ASP A 57 -22.30 15.13 -15.27
C ASP A 57 -20.96 14.94 -16.00
N ALA A 58 -19.86 15.47 -15.44
CA ALA A 58 -18.52 15.28 -15.97
C ALA A 58 -18.08 13.80 -16.06
N ALA A 59 -18.73 12.92 -15.29
CA ALA A 59 -18.49 11.48 -15.28
C ALA A 59 -19.47 10.67 -16.15
N ALA A 60 -20.46 11.31 -16.79
CA ALA A 60 -21.48 10.62 -17.56
C ALA A 60 -20.90 9.75 -18.68
N GLU A 61 -19.83 10.24 -19.32
CA GLU A 61 -19.13 9.58 -20.43
C GLU A 61 -17.93 8.74 -19.98
N TRP A 62 -17.70 8.57 -18.67
CA TRP A 62 -16.62 7.72 -18.20
C TRP A 62 -16.87 6.26 -18.62
N GLU A 63 -15.82 5.63 -19.11
CA GLU A 63 -15.85 4.23 -19.55
C GLU A 63 -16.09 3.31 -18.34
N ILE A 64 -16.86 2.24 -18.55
CA ILE A 64 -17.05 1.17 -17.58
C ILE A 64 -16.26 -0.05 -18.05
N ILE A 65 -15.35 -0.53 -17.20
CA ILE A 65 -14.50 -1.68 -17.49
C ILE A 65 -14.83 -2.80 -16.52
N VAL A 66 -15.29 -3.93 -17.06
CA VAL A 66 -15.45 -5.14 -16.25
C VAL A 66 -14.10 -5.82 -16.09
N ALA A 67 -13.62 -5.90 -14.85
CA ALA A 67 -12.37 -6.56 -14.49
C ALA A 67 -12.50 -7.29 -13.15
N ASP A 68 -11.87 -8.47 -13.05
CA ASP A 68 -11.86 -9.29 -11.84
C ASP A 68 -10.43 -9.59 -11.39
N ALA A 69 -10.16 -9.37 -10.10
CA ALA A 69 -8.89 -9.68 -9.48
C ALA A 69 -8.55 -11.18 -9.56
N SER A 70 -9.55 -12.07 -9.69
CA SER A 70 -9.32 -13.51 -9.92
C SER A 70 -9.12 -13.90 -11.38
N GLU A 71 -9.23 -12.96 -12.32
CA GLU A 71 -9.04 -13.22 -13.75
C GLU A 71 -7.89 -12.36 -14.32
N PRO A 72 -6.63 -12.86 -14.27
CA PRO A 72 -5.44 -12.09 -14.66
C PRO A 72 -5.51 -11.49 -16.06
N VAL A 73 -6.18 -12.16 -17.00
CA VAL A 73 -6.37 -11.65 -18.37
C VAL A 73 -7.13 -10.31 -18.39
N THR A 74 -8.10 -10.13 -17.51
CA THR A 74 -8.89 -8.89 -17.42
C THR A 74 -8.03 -7.76 -16.84
N LEU A 75 -7.15 -8.05 -15.90
CA LEU A 75 -6.22 -7.08 -15.31
C LEU A 75 -5.12 -6.68 -16.28
N ALA A 76 -4.59 -7.63 -17.07
CA ALA A 76 -3.62 -7.35 -18.12
C ALA A 76 -4.21 -6.42 -19.19
N ALA A 77 -5.45 -6.69 -19.63
CA ALA A 77 -6.16 -5.82 -20.57
C ALA A 77 -6.43 -4.42 -19.99
N LEU A 78 -6.80 -4.34 -18.70
CA LEU A 78 -7.00 -3.07 -18.01
C LEU A 78 -5.69 -2.28 -17.89
N ALA A 79 -4.60 -2.92 -17.47
CA ALA A 79 -3.29 -2.27 -17.31
C ALA A 79 -2.75 -1.75 -18.65
N ALA A 80 -2.79 -2.56 -19.71
CA ALA A 80 -2.26 -2.20 -21.03
C ALA A 80 -2.87 -0.91 -21.64
N ARG A 81 -4.08 -0.54 -21.22
CA ARG A 81 -4.82 0.65 -21.68
C ARG A 81 -4.61 1.88 -20.80
N THR A 82 -3.98 1.71 -19.65
CA THR A 82 -4.05 2.67 -18.56
C THR A 82 -2.70 3.27 -18.22
N ARG A 83 -2.67 4.59 -18.01
CA ARG A 83 -1.49 5.29 -17.47
C ARG A 83 -1.35 5.10 -15.96
N VAL A 84 -2.44 5.27 -15.19
CA VAL A 84 -2.46 5.04 -13.73
C VAL A 84 -3.70 4.23 -13.31
N VAL A 85 -3.50 3.13 -12.61
CA VAL A 85 -4.57 2.38 -11.94
C VAL A 85 -4.57 2.73 -10.46
N ALA A 86 -5.67 3.33 -9.98
CA ALA A 86 -5.93 3.54 -8.56
C ALA A 86 -6.88 2.45 -8.07
N THR A 87 -6.40 1.53 -7.23
CA THR A 87 -7.20 0.40 -6.74
C THR A 87 -7.66 0.59 -5.30
N THR A 88 -8.90 0.19 -5.04
CA THR A 88 -9.49 0.07 -3.71
C THR A 88 -9.95 -1.36 -3.43
N VAL A 89 -9.42 -2.35 -4.17
CA VAL A 89 -9.81 -3.77 -4.08
C VAL A 89 -8.96 -4.49 -3.03
N GLY A 90 -9.46 -4.48 -1.79
CA GLY A 90 -8.93 -5.30 -0.69
C GLY A 90 -9.82 -6.52 -0.38
N PRO A 91 -9.34 -7.46 0.49
CA PRO A 91 -8.03 -7.46 1.15
C PRO A 91 -6.87 -7.75 0.19
N TYR A 92 -5.81 -6.95 0.27
CA TYR A 92 -4.76 -6.87 -0.75
C TYR A 92 -3.83 -8.09 -0.73
N VAL A 93 -3.55 -8.68 0.43
CA VAL A 93 -2.75 -9.92 0.50
C VAL A 93 -3.39 -11.05 -0.33
N ARG A 94 -4.73 -11.03 -0.50
CA ARG A 94 -5.44 -12.04 -1.30
C ARG A 94 -5.70 -11.62 -2.75
N LEU A 95 -5.98 -10.34 -2.99
CA LEU A 95 -6.52 -9.87 -4.27
C LEU A 95 -5.61 -8.86 -5.00
N GLY A 96 -4.60 -8.31 -4.31
CA GLY A 96 -3.81 -7.19 -4.82
C GLY A 96 -2.71 -7.60 -5.80
N MET A 97 -2.07 -8.75 -5.56
CA MET A 97 -0.88 -9.16 -6.32
C MET A 97 -1.09 -9.28 -7.83
N PRO A 98 -2.20 -9.87 -8.33
CA PRO A 98 -2.44 -9.97 -9.76
C PRO A 98 -2.48 -8.62 -10.48
N LEU A 99 -2.96 -7.56 -9.83
CA LEU A 99 -2.97 -6.22 -10.42
C LEU A 99 -1.59 -5.56 -10.37
N VAL A 100 -0.82 -5.77 -9.29
CA VAL A 100 0.58 -5.31 -9.21
C VAL A 100 1.40 -5.92 -10.35
N GLU A 101 1.29 -7.23 -10.55
CA GLU A 101 1.91 -7.96 -11.65
C GLU A 101 1.55 -7.35 -13.00
N ALA A 102 0.26 -7.20 -13.29
CA ALA A 102 -0.22 -6.64 -14.54
C ALA A 102 0.34 -5.23 -14.79
N CYS A 103 0.36 -4.37 -13.77
CA CYS A 103 0.87 -3.01 -13.87
C CYS A 103 2.39 -2.98 -14.06
N ALA A 104 3.13 -3.77 -13.29
CA ALA A 104 4.58 -3.87 -13.37
C ALA A 104 5.03 -4.34 -14.77
N ILE A 105 4.37 -5.35 -15.35
CA ILE A 105 4.68 -5.86 -16.68
C ILE A 105 4.30 -4.85 -17.78
N ALA A 106 3.16 -4.16 -17.64
CA ALA A 106 2.67 -3.22 -18.65
C ALA A 106 3.38 -1.86 -18.64
N GLY A 107 4.16 -1.54 -17.59
CA GLY A 107 4.69 -0.18 -17.39
C GLY A 107 3.66 0.80 -16.83
N THR A 108 2.49 0.31 -16.40
CA THR A 108 1.38 1.11 -15.88
C THR A 108 1.66 1.51 -14.44
N HIS A 109 1.37 2.76 -14.09
CA HIS A 109 1.50 3.20 -12.71
C HIS A 109 0.35 2.66 -11.86
N TYR A 110 0.64 2.40 -10.59
CA TYR A 110 -0.27 1.77 -9.65
C TYR A 110 -0.27 2.55 -8.34
N CYS A 111 -1.46 2.78 -7.78
CA CYS A 111 -1.57 3.14 -6.37
C CYS A 111 -2.73 2.42 -5.67
N ASP A 112 -2.56 2.21 -4.37
CA ASP A 112 -3.58 1.65 -3.49
C ASP A 112 -3.65 2.38 -2.15
N LEU A 113 -4.55 1.99 -1.27
CA LEU A 113 -4.65 2.49 0.11
C LEU A 113 -4.39 1.40 1.16
N THR A 114 -3.56 0.41 0.84
CA THR A 114 -3.33 -0.74 1.72
C THR A 114 -2.63 -0.34 3.02
N GLY A 115 -3.06 -0.98 4.13
CA GLY A 115 -2.30 -1.02 5.39
C GLY A 115 -1.67 -2.40 5.62
N GLU A 116 -1.61 -3.24 4.58
CA GLU A 116 -1.16 -4.63 4.69
C GLU A 116 0.34 -4.76 4.42
N VAL A 117 1.15 -4.65 5.49
CA VAL A 117 2.63 -4.68 5.44
C VAL A 117 3.15 -5.88 4.64
N LEU A 118 2.55 -7.05 4.82
CA LEU A 118 2.96 -8.28 4.12
C LEU A 118 2.75 -8.20 2.62
N PHE A 119 1.65 -7.59 2.18
CA PHE A 119 1.38 -7.38 0.77
C PHE A 119 2.37 -6.39 0.16
N VAL A 120 2.66 -5.29 0.86
CA VAL A 120 3.65 -4.29 0.42
C VAL A 120 5.04 -4.93 0.29
N ARG A 121 5.47 -5.69 1.30
CA ARG A 121 6.75 -6.40 1.27
C ARG A 121 6.83 -7.40 0.11
N GLN A 122 5.81 -8.24 -0.05
CA GLN A 122 5.77 -9.23 -1.13
C GLN A 122 5.74 -8.56 -2.52
N SER A 123 5.01 -7.45 -2.66
CA SER A 123 4.94 -6.66 -3.89
C SER A 123 6.33 -6.15 -4.28
N ALA A 124 7.04 -5.52 -3.34
CA ALA A 124 8.40 -5.04 -3.55
C ALA A 124 9.36 -6.19 -3.92
N ASP A 125 9.36 -7.28 -3.15
CA ASP A 125 10.25 -8.42 -3.41
C ASP A 125 10.07 -9.06 -4.77
N THR A 126 8.83 -9.11 -5.24
CA THR A 126 8.48 -9.86 -6.45
C THR A 126 8.58 -8.99 -7.70
N TRP A 127 8.20 -7.72 -7.62
CA TRP A 127 7.94 -6.89 -8.80
C TRP A 127 8.78 -5.60 -8.88
N HIS A 128 9.65 -5.31 -7.91
CA HIS A 128 10.46 -4.09 -7.93
C HIS A 128 11.32 -3.96 -9.19
N GLU A 129 12.08 -4.99 -9.55
CA GLU A 129 12.96 -4.93 -10.73
C GLU A 129 12.15 -4.84 -12.03
N THR A 130 11.09 -5.63 -12.18
CA THR A 130 10.20 -5.53 -13.34
C THR A 130 9.61 -4.14 -13.50
N ALA A 131 9.10 -3.54 -12.41
CA ALA A 131 8.55 -2.18 -12.45
C ALA A 131 9.62 -1.14 -12.80
N ARG A 132 10.86 -1.31 -12.33
CA ARG A 132 11.99 -0.44 -12.70
C ARG A 132 12.33 -0.54 -14.18
N GLU A 133 12.36 -1.74 -14.72
CA GLU A 133 12.70 -2.00 -16.12
C GLU A 133 11.63 -1.45 -17.08
N THR A 134 10.35 -1.56 -16.72
CA THR A 134 9.24 -1.07 -17.55
C THR A 134 8.90 0.41 -17.33
N GLY A 135 9.39 1.01 -16.24
CA GLY A 135 9.09 2.37 -15.83
C GLY A 135 7.78 2.52 -15.05
N ALA A 136 7.14 1.40 -14.66
CA ALA A 136 6.00 1.41 -13.76
C ALA A 136 6.39 1.99 -12.39
N ARG A 137 5.46 2.73 -11.78
CA ARG A 137 5.58 3.22 -10.39
C ARG A 137 4.50 2.54 -9.58
N ILE A 138 4.91 1.70 -8.63
CA ILE A 138 4.01 0.99 -7.73
C ILE A 138 4.06 1.69 -6.37
N VAL A 139 3.00 2.40 -6.01
CA VAL A 139 2.95 3.21 -4.78
C VAL A 139 1.86 2.67 -3.86
N HIS A 140 2.27 2.02 -2.78
CA HIS A 140 1.35 1.50 -1.77
C HIS A 140 0.95 2.58 -0.76
N SER A 141 -0.11 2.32 -0.01
CA SER A 141 -0.48 3.10 1.18
C SER A 141 -0.80 4.58 0.88
N CYS A 142 -1.40 4.87 -0.28
CA CYS A 142 -1.92 6.20 -0.64
C CYS A 142 -3.26 6.52 0.04
N GLY A 143 -3.39 6.17 1.32
CA GLY A 143 -4.59 6.38 2.14
C GLY A 143 -4.39 7.45 3.22
N PHE A 144 -5.48 7.77 3.91
CA PHE A 144 -5.46 8.73 5.02
C PHE A 144 -4.53 8.32 6.16
N ASP A 145 -4.32 7.02 6.41
CA ASP A 145 -3.48 6.56 7.52
C ASP A 145 -1.98 6.78 7.28
N SER A 146 -1.57 7.11 6.04
CA SER A 146 -0.16 7.23 5.65
C SER A 146 0.18 8.61 5.06
N ILE A 147 -0.62 9.13 4.13
CA ILE A 147 -0.31 10.39 3.42
C ILE A 147 -0.10 11.60 4.36
N PRO A 148 -0.96 11.87 5.38
CA PRO A 148 -0.72 12.97 6.30
C PRO A 148 0.56 12.81 7.12
N SER A 149 0.91 11.58 7.50
CA SER A 149 2.13 11.27 8.23
C SER A 149 3.36 11.50 7.36
N ASP A 150 3.35 11.00 6.13
CA ASP A 150 4.45 11.17 5.16
C ASP A 150 4.69 12.65 4.83
N LEU A 151 3.62 13.40 4.57
CA LEU A 151 3.70 14.85 4.34
C LEU A 151 4.19 15.59 5.58
N GLY A 152 3.76 15.18 6.77
CA GLY A 152 4.22 15.77 8.03
C GLY A 152 5.72 15.60 8.24
N VAL A 153 6.25 14.39 7.98
CA VAL A 153 7.69 14.12 8.06
C VAL A 153 8.45 14.93 7.01
N LEU A 154 7.98 14.96 5.76
CA LEU A 154 8.62 15.72 4.68
C LEU A 154 8.71 17.22 5.01
N VAL A 155 7.59 17.85 5.39
CA VAL A 155 7.56 19.28 5.75
C VAL A 155 8.46 19.56 6.95
N THR A 156 8.51 18.66 7.93
CA THR A 156 9.39 18.79 9.09
C THR A 156 10.86 18.71 8.68
N ALA A 157 11.22 17.75 7.82
CA ALA A 157 12.58 17.59 7.31
C ALA A 157 13.04 18.81 6.51
N ASP A 158 12.20 19.30 5.59
CA ASP A 158 12.48 20.49 4.78
C ASP A 158 12.66 21.74 5.65
N THR A 159 11.86 21.89 6.70
CA THR A 159 11.96 23.01 7.64
C THR A 159 13.27 22.95 8.43
N VAL A 160 13.62 21.78 8.99
CA VAL A 160 14.88 21.59 9.73
C VAL A 160 16.10 21.86 8.84
N ALA A 161 16.06 21.41 7.59
CA ALA A 161 17.11 21.68 6.61
C ALA A 161 17.22 23.18 6.29
N ALA A 162 16.09 23.87 6.09
CA ALA A 162 16.05 25.30 5.83
C ALA A 162 16.56 26.14 7.01
N ASP A 163 16.27 25.71 8.25
CA ASP A 163 16.71 26.37 9.48
C ASP A 163 18.17 26.05 9.85
N GLY A 164 18.80 25.09 9.17
CA GLY A 164 20.13 24.60 9.53
C GLY A 164 20.18 23.92 10.90
N ALA A 165 19.06 23.34 11.34
CA ALA A 165 18.88 22.81 12.69
C ALA A 165 19.44 21.39 12.88
N GLY A 166 20.14 20.84 11.88
CA GLY A 166 20.77 19.52 11.93
C GLY A 166 19.92 18.43 11.26
N GLU A 167 19.88 17.24 11.87
CA GLU A 167 19.19 16.06 11.33
C GLU A 167 18.00 15.66 12.22
N LEU A 168 17.01 14.99 11.62
CA LEU A 168 15.95 14.33 12.36
C LEU A 168 16.45 13.01 12.93
N THR A 169 16.27 12.78 14.23
CA THR A 169 16.84 11.60 14.91
C THR A 169 15.82 10.52 15.24
N GLU A 170 14.60 10.88 15.62
CA GLU A 170 13.57 9.93 16.06
C GLU A 170 12.19 10.38 15.58
N THR A 171 11.39 9.43 15.11
CA THR A 171 10.00 9.62 14.73
C THR A 171 9.11 8.80 15.66
N VAL A 172 8.25 9.49 16.41
CA VAL A 172 7.30 8.85 17.33
C VAL A 172 5.88 9.04 16.80
N LEU A 173 5.19 7.94 16.50
CA LEU A 173 3.78 7.96 16.16
C LEU A 173 2.97 8.29 17.42
N SER A 174 2.23 9.40 17.41
CA SER A 174 1.35 9.80 18.51
C SER A 174 -0.09 9.93 18.03
N VAL A 175 -0.95 8.99 18.44
CA VAL A 175 -2.39 9.03 18.15
C VAL A 175 -3.12 9.48 19.42
N VAL A 176 -3.52 10.75 19.45
CA VAL A 176 -4.14 11.37 20.64
C VAL A 176 -5.59 10.93 20.81
N SER A 177 -6.35 10.88 19.72
CA SER A 177 -7.72 10.36 19.72
C SER A 177 -8.13 10.01 18.29
N MET A 178 -8.99 9.00 18.15
CA MET A 178 -9.58 8.61 16.88
C MET A 178 -11.10 8.70 16.99
N ARG A 179 -11.74 9.44 16.07
CA ARG A 179 -13.20 9.55 15.98
C ARG A 179 -13.65 9.03 14.61
N GLY A 180 -14.52 8.02 14.61
CA GLY A 180 -15.00 7.37 13.40
C GLY A 180 -15.14 5.87 13.59
N GLY A 181 -15.64 5.18 12.55
CA GLY A 181 -15.72 3.73 12.50
C GLY A 181 -14.67 3.15 11.54
N VAL A 182 -14.26 1.91 11.79
CA VAL A 182 -13.36 1.16 10.90
C VAL A 182 -14.18 0.61 9.73
N SER A 183 -13.69 0.76 8.49
CA SER A 183 -14.39 0.23 7.33
C SER A 183 -14.42 -1.32 7.36
N GLY A 184 -15.44 -1.93 6.76
CA GLY A 184 -15.50 -3.40 6.66
C GLY A 184 -14.27 -4.01 5.95
N GLY A 185 -13.70 -3.29 4.98
CA GLY A 185 -12.47 -3.70 4.30
C GLY A 185 -11.28 -3.70 5.25
N THR A 186 -11.12 -2.65 6.06
CA THR A 186 -10.04 -2.57 7.05
C THR A 186 -10.11 -3.69 8.09
N ILE A 187 -11.31 -4.05 8.55
CA ILE A 187 -11.51 -5.18 9.48
C ILE A 187 -11.04 -6.50 8.84
N ASP A 188 -11.42 -6.76 7.58
CA ASP A 188 -11.00 -7.98 6.89
C ASP A 188 -9.49 -8.00 6.64
N SER A 189 -8.88 -6.89 6.23
CA SER A 189 -7.42 -6.74 6.09
C SER A 189 -6.68 -7.05 7.40
N MET A 190 -7.13 -6.47 8.54
CA MET A 190 -6.53 -6.77 9.85
C MET A 190 -6.68 -8.25 10.21
N ARG A 191 -7.84 -8.86 9.92
CA ARG A 191 -8.08 -10.28 10.17
C ARG A 191 -7.14 -11.17 9.37
N GLN A 192 -6.92 -10.88 8.08
CA GLN A 192 -6.03 -11.68 7.23
C GLN A 192 -4.58 -11.60 7.71
N GLN A 193 -4.08 -10.40 8.03
CA GLN A 193 -2.74 -10.25 8.59
C GLN A 193 -2.57 -11.03 9.90
N ALA A 194 -3.56 -10.96 10.80
CA ALA A 194 -3.52 -11.71 12.06
C ALA A 194 -3.48 -13.24 11.85
N ILE A 195 -4.17 -13.76 10.81
CA ILE A 195 -4.12 -15.19 10.46
C ILE A 195 -2.71 -15.58 10.01
N LEU A 196 -2.11 -14.81 9.11
CA LEU A 196 -0.76 -15.08 8.58
C LEU A 196 0.31 -14.98 9.66
N MET A 197 0.23 -13.95 10.50
CA MET A 197 1.09 -13.77 11.66
C MET A 197 0.98 -14.94 12.65
N ARG A 198 -0.20 -15.53 12.85
CA ARG A 198 -0.31 -16.70 13.74
C ARG A 198 0.37 -17.93 13.15
N ALA A 199 0.32 -18.10 11.83
CA ALA A 199 0.87 -19.24 11.14
C ALA A 199 2.40 -19.22 11.01
N ASP A 200 3.02 -18.04 10.92
CA ASP A 200 4.45 -17.91 10.59
C ASP A 200 5.18 -16.88 11.47
N ALA A 201 6.27 -17.33 12.12
CA ALA A 201 7.09 -16.49 13.00
C ALA A 201 7.93 -15.45 12.25
N ALA A 202 8.39 -15.75 11.03
CA ALA A 202 9.13 -14.80 10.20
C ALA A 202 8.21 -13.66 9.75
N VAL A 203 6.97 -14.00 9.38
CA VAL A 203 5.92 -13.03 9.07
C VAL A 203 5.63 -12.10 10.26
N ARG A 204 5.57 -12.64 11.48
CA ARG A 204 5.43 -11.81 12.70
C ARG A 204 6.60 -10.86 12.88
N ALA A 205 7.83 -11.35 12.67
CA ALA A 205 9.01 -10.52 12.82
C ALA A 205 8.98 -9.33 11.86
N ILE A 206 8.57 -9.54 10.60
CA ILE A 206 8.43 -8.46 9.61
C ILE A 206 7.40 -7.42 10.06
N VAL A 207 6.21 -7.86 10.48
CA VAL A 207 5.13 -6.92 10.89
C VAL A 207 5.46 -6.17 12.17
N ALA A 208 6.18 -6.81 13.10
CA ALA A 208 6.58 -6.20 14.36
C ALA A 208 7.78 -5.24 14.24
N ASP A 209 8.48 -5.26 13.11
CA ASP A 209 9.64 -4.43 12.86
C ASP A 209 9.23 -3.06 12.28
N PRO A 210 9.51 -1.94 12.98
CA PRO A 210 9.24 -0.61 12.45
C PRO A 210 9.90 -0.33 11.10
N TYR A 211 10.98 -1.05 10.77
CA TYR A 211 11.72 -0.95 9.52
C TYR A 211 11.46 -2.12 8.56
N GLY A 212 10.41 -2.92 8.78
CA GLY A 212 10.13 -4.14 8.02
C GLY A 212 9.88 -3.92 6.51
N LEU A 213 9.59 -2.69 6.10
CA LEU A 213 9.44 -2.28 4.70
C LEU A 213 10.69 -1.60 4.12
N SER A 214 11.76 -1.43 4.90
CA SER A 214 12.99 -0.84 4.39
C SER A 214 13.63 -1.78 3.34
N PRO A 215 14.07 -1.24 2.18
CA PRO A 215 14.75 -2.04 1.16
C PRO A 215 16.15 -2.48 1.60
N ASP A 216 16.75 -1.77 2.57
CA ASP A 216 18.06 -2.10 3.15
C ASP A 216 17.93 -2.24 4.67
N ARG A 217 17.19 -3.27 5.09
CA ARG A 217 16.95 -3.52 6.50
C ARG A 217 18.22 -3.57 7.37
N PRO A 218 19.37 -4.12 6.92
CA PRO A 218 20.62 -4.07 7.68
C PRO A 218 21.19 -2.68 7.94
N ALA A 219 20.89 -1.68 7.10
CA ALA A 219 21.32 -0.29 7.30
C ALA A 219 20.46 0.46 8.32
N GLU A 220 19.26 -0.04 8.63
CA GLU A 220 18.33 0.59 9.54
C GLU A 220 18.67 0.35 11.02
N PRO A 221 18.32 1.28 11.92
CA PRO A 221 18.48 1.08 13.36
C PRO A 221 17.85 -0.24 13.84
N ARG A 222 18.48 -0.83 14.86
CA ARG A 222 17.84 -1.93 15.59
C ARG A 222 16.69 -1.34 16.39
N SER A 223 15.51 -1.97 16.30
CA SER A 223 14.36 -1.54 17.10
C SER A 223 14.66 -1.77 18.58
N ARG A 224 14.34 -0.79 19.46
CA ARG A 224 14.57 -0.88 20.92
C ARG A 224 13.98 -2.16 21.56
N GLY A 225 12.94 -2.74 20.96
CA GLY A 225 12.37 -4.02 21.41
C GLY A 225 13.30 -5.23 21.26
N ALA A 226 14.22 -5.20 20.29
CA ALA A 226 15.25 -6.24 20.10
C ALA A 226 16.42 -6.09 21.08
N GLU A 227 16.74 -4.87 21.51
CA GLU A 227 17.80 -4.59 22.49
C GLU A 227 17.43 -5.10 23.89
N ALA A 228 16.17 -4.91 24.32
CA ALA A 228 15.68 -5.44 25.59
C ALA A 228 15.67 -6.98 25.65
N GLY A 229 15.47 -7.66 24.52
CA GLY A 229 15.54 -9.13 24.42
C GLY A 229 16.97 -9.66 24.44
N ALA A 230 17.91 -8.95 23.80
CA ALA A 230 19.32 -9.32 23.78
C ALA A 230 20.03 -9.08 25.14
N GLU A 231 19.65 -8.05 25.88
CA GLU A 231 20.14 -7.83 27.25
C GLU A 231 19.58 -8.86 28.24
N ALA A 232 18.33 -9.32 28.05
CA ALA A 232 17.75 -10.39 28.84
C ALA A 232 18.42 -11.76 28.58
N ASP A 233 18.81 -12.04 27.34
CA ASP A 233 19.49 -13.29 26.96
C ASP A 233 20.98 -13.28 27.36
N ALA A 234 21.64 -12.12 27.28
CA ALA A 234 23.01 -11.93 27.78
C ALA A 234 23.09 -11.99 29.32
N GLY A 235 22.02 -11.60 30.04
CA GLY A 235 21.90 -11.74 31.48
C GLY A 235 21.68 -13.17 31.96
N ALA A 236 21.09 -14.04 31.13
CA ALA A 236 20.86 -15.45 31.44
C ALA A 236 22.13 -16.32 31.27
N GLY A 237 23.09 -15.89 30.44
CA GLY A 237 24.35 -16.60 30.19
C GLY A 237 25.44 -16.41 31.26
N ALA A 238 25.34 -15.42 32.14
CA ALA A 238 26.39 -15.09 33.12
C ALA A 238 26.19 -15.72 34.52
N GLY A 239 25.12 -16.50 34.75
CA GLY A 239 24.75 -17.03 36.07
C GLY A 239 25.25 -18.44 36.41
N ALA A 240 25.94 -19.15 35.50
CA ALA A 240 26.33 -20.54 35.71
C ALA A 240 27.85 -20.68 35.95
N GLY A 241 28.34 -20.33 37.14
CA GLY A 241 29.76 -20.54 37.43
C GLY A 241 30.34 -19.98 38.73
N ALA A 242 29.80 -20.34 39.90
CA ALA A 242 30.50 -20.40 41.20
C ALA A 242 29.47 -20.84 42.28
N GLY A 243 29.70 -21.77 43.20
CA GLY A 243 30.84 -22.58 43.54
C GLY A 243 30.38 -23.69 44.51
N ARG A 244 31.16 -24.77 44.55
CA ARG A 244 31.08 -25.84 45.56
C ARG A 244 31.55 -25.31 46.91
N GLY A 245 31.02 -25.84 48.03
CA GLY A 245 31.80 -25.93 49.28
C GLY A 245 31.01 -25.89 50.59
N ALA A 246 30.94 -27.06 51.24
CA ALA A 246 30.96 -27.30 52.69
C ALA A 246 29.84 -26.73 53.58
N SER A 247 28.98 -27.63 54.09
CA SER A 247 29.16 -28.28 55.41
C SER A 247 28.16 -29.42 55.56
#